data_AF-A0A375CJC7-F1
#
_entry.id   AF-A0A375CJC7-F1
#
_cell.length_a   1.000
_cell.length_b   1.000
_cell.length_c   1.000
_cell.angle_alpha   90.00
_cell.angle_beta   90.00
_cell.angle_gamma   90.00
#
_symmetry.space_group_name_H-M   'P 1'
#
loop_
_entity.id
_entity.type
_entity.pdbx_description
1 polymer ?
#
loop_
_entity_poly.entity_id
_entity_poly.type
_entity_poly.pdbx_seq_one_letter_code
_entity_poly.pdbx_strand_id
1 'polypeptide(L)'
;MALVPEAMPLVKAGKLRALAITTAKRSTEYPDLPTVAESGVPGFEMIFWSAFVAPAGTPKDVIAKLNREIDGILHEKETRAKLTEMGLEPAGGSPESLSTFIKNETGKWKKVVDDAGIKLD
;
A
#
# COMPACT_ATOMS: atom_id res chain seq x y z
N MET A 1 -1.81 2.84 -1.36
CA MET A 1 -3.07 3.48 -0.89
C MET A 1 -2.80 4.15 0.45
N ALA A 2 -3.18 5.42 0.62
CA ALA A 2 -3.21 6.04 1.96
C ALA A 2 -4.29 5.33 2.80
N LEU A 3 -4.15 5.23 4.12
CA LEU A 3 -5.19 4.65 5.02
C LEU A 3 -6.50 5.47 5.10
N VAL A 4 -6.72 6.34 4.13
CA VAL A 4 -7.74 7.39 4.09
C VAL A 4 -9.10 6.90 3.57
N PRO A 5 -9.20 6.07 2.51
CA PRO A 5 -10.48 5.75 1.86
C PRO A 5 -11.56 5.24 2.82
N GLU A 6 -11.21 4.37 3.77
CA GLU A 6 -12.15 3.77 4.73
C GLU A 6 -12.79 4.81 5.67
N ALA A 7 -12.04 5.85 6.06
CA ALA A 7 -12.52 6.89 6.98
C ALA A 7 -13.26 8.03 6.27
N MET A 8 -13.08 8.20 4.95
CA MET A 8 -13.60 9.37 4.23
C MET A 8 -15.11 9.53 4.23
N PRO A 9 -15.95 8.47 4.19
CA PRO A 9 -17.39 8.63 4.36
C PRO A 9 -17.76 9.33 5.68
N LEU A 10 -17.03 9.04 6.77
CA LEU A 10 -17.25 9.67 8.08
C LEU A 10 -16.74 11.11 8.12
N VAL A 11 -15.64 11.40 7.42
CA VAL A 11 -15.12 12.78 7.26
C VAL A 11 -16.12 13.64 6.47
N LYS A 12 -16.61 13.12 5.33
CA LYS A 12 -17.63 13.79 4.50
C LYS A 12 -18.95 14.00 5.25
N ALA A 13 -19.31 13.07 6.13
CA ALA A 13 -20.48 13.20 7.01
C ALA A 13 -20.26 14.14 8.22
N GLY A 14 -19.10 14.77 8.35
CA GLY A 14 -18.77 15.69 9.45
C GLY A 14 -18.55 15.00 10.81
N LYS A 15 -18.46 13.67 10.84
CA LYS A 15 -18.27 12.88 12.07
C LYS A 15 -16.79 12.76 12.48
N LEU A 16 -15.88 12.92 11.52
CA LEU A 16 -14.44 12.91 11.73
C LEU A 16 -13.79 14.13 11.07
N ARG A 17 -12.64 14.56 11.60
CA ARG A 17 -11.78 15.56 10.98
C ARG A 17 -10.48 14.89 10.54
N ALA A 18 -10.25 14.82 9.22
CA ALA A 18 -8.96 14.38 8.69
C ALA A 18 -7.88 15.44 8.99
N LEU A 19 -6.74 15.01 9.53
CA LEU A 19 -5.64 15.91 9.90
C LEU A 19 -4.49 15.88 8.89
N ALA A 20 -4.11 14.67 8.47
CA ALA A 20 -3.03 14.43 7.51
C ALA A 20 -3.21 13.07 6.86
N ILE A 21 -2.49 12.84 5.75
CA ILE A 21 -2.36 11.53 5.10
C ILE A 21 -0.96 10.96 5.32
N THR A 22 -0.84 9.63 5.32
CA THR A 22 0.40 8.92 5.68
C THR A 22 1.32 8.62 4.50
N THR A 23 0.90 8.92 3.27
CA THR A 23 1.72 8.78 2.06
C THR A 23 2.85 9.81 2.02
N ALA A 24 3.96 9.51 1.33
CA ALA A 24 5.06 10.46 1.17
C ALA A 24 4.68 11.73 0.40
N LYS A 25 3.65 11.65 -0.46
CA LYS A 25 3.12 12.78 -1.26
C LYS A 25 1.63 12.95 -1.03
N ARG A 26 1.13 14.17 -1.25
CA ARG A 26 -0.30 14.49 -1.22
C ARG A 26 -1.06 13.62 -2.22
N SER A 27 -2.28 13.23 -1.84
CA SER A 27 -3.19 12.51 -2.74
C SER A 27 -3.84 13.49 -3.70
N THR A 28 -3.98 13.10 -4.97
CA THR A 28 -4.76 13.86 -5.96
C THR A 28 -6.25 13.86 -5.63
N GLU A 29 -6.74 12.84 -4.92
CA GLU A 29 -8.13 12.76 -4.46
C GLU A 29 -8.41 13.66 -3.25
N TYR A 30 -7.38 13.93 -2.44
CA TYR A 30 -7.48 14.73 -1.21
C TYR A 30 -6.36 15.79 -1.16
N PRO A 31 -6.32 16.75 -2.11
CA PRO A 31 -5.20 17.68 -2.26
C PRO A 31 -5.03 18.65 -1.08
N ASP A 32 -6.11 18.90 -0.34
CA ASP A 32 -6.13 19.81 0.80
C ASP A 32 -5.54 19.19 2.07
N LEU A 33 -5.43 17.86 2.14
CA LEU A 33 -4.82 17.19 3.29
C LEU A 33 -3.29 17.20 3.17
N PRO A 34 -2.56 17.73 4.17
CA PRO A 34 -1.11 17.63 4.18
C PRO A 34 -0.67 16.19 4.42
N THR A 35 0.58 15.86 4.07
CA THR A 35 1.17 14.61 4.53
C THR A 35 1.61 14.72 6.00
N VAL A 36 1.81 13.59 6.68
CA VAL A 36 2.42 13.58 8.02
C VAL A 36 3.83 14.19 7.98
N ALA A 37 4.57 13.95 6.88
CA ALA A 37 5.88 14.54 6.68
C ALA A 37 5.85 16.07 6.58
N GLU A 38 4.86 16.63 5.87
CA GLU A 38 4.61 18.09 5.82
C GLU A 38 4.11 18.64 7.16
N SER A 39 3.51 17.80 8.00
CA SER A 39 2.90 18.17 9.29
C SER A 39 3.87 18.10 10.48
N GLY A 40 5.17 17.97 10.23
CA GLY A 40 6.21 18.07 11.26
C GLY A 40 6.95 16.77 11.58
N VAL A 41 6.79 15.70 10.81
CA VAL A 41 7.55 14.44 10.97
C VAL A 41 8.30 14.08 9.68
N PRO A 42 9.41 14.77 9.34
CA PRO A 42 10.12 14.55 8.09
C PRO A 42 10.51 13.09 7.86
N GLY A 43 10.31 12.59 6.64
CA GLY A 43 10.59 11.20 6.27
C GLY A 43 9.53 10.19 6.70
N PHE A 44 8.43 10.63 7.32
CA PHE A 44 7.31 9.73 7.64
C PHE A 44 6.64 9.23 6.36
N GLU A 45 6.55 7.91 6.25
CA GLU A 45 5.72 7.25 5.24
C GLU A 45 5.19 5.92 5.78
N MET A 46 3.88 5.76 5.72
CA MET A 46 3.18 4.51 5.96
C MET A 46 2.12 4.35 4.88
N ILE A 47 2.32 3.35 4.03
CA ILE A 47 1.37 3.01 2.97
C ILE A 47 0.79 1.62 3.25
N PHE A 48 -0.49 1.46 2.93
CA PHE A 48 -1.09 0.14 2.87
C PHE A 48 -0.83 -0.49 1.50
N TRP A 49 -0.45 -1.77 1.50
CA TRP A 49 -0.18 -2.56 0.31
C TRP A 49 -0.70 -3.99 0.48
N SER A 50 -1.01 -4.62 -0.65
CA SER A 50 -1.44 -6.01 -0.75
C SER A 50 -0.70 -6.70 -1.89
N ALA A 51 -0.49 -8.00 -1.78
CA ALA A 51 0.16 -8.79 -2.82
C ALA A 51 -0.37 -10.23 -2.87
N PHE A 52 -0.24 -10.87 -4.03
CA PHE A 52 -0.48 -12.29 -4.19
C PHE A 52 0.80 -13.06 -3.86
N VAL A 53 0.68 -14.09 -3.01
CA VAL A 53 1.78 -14.97 -2.62
C VAL A 53 1.37 -16.43 -2.80
N ALA A 54 2.34 -17.29 -3.07
CA ALA A 54 2.15 -18.73 -3.22
C ALA A 54 2.94 -19.48 -2.14
N PRO A 55 2.60 -20.76 -1.85
CA PRO A 55 3.33 -21.56 -0.88
C PRO A 55 4.83 -21.67 -1.17
N ALA A 56 5.64 -21.79 -0.13
CA ALA A 56 7.07 -22.03 -0.27
C ALA A 56 7.32 -23.33 -1.06
N GLY A 57 8.26 -23.27 -2.00
CA GLY A 57 8.58 -24.41 -2.89
C GLY A 57 7.69 -24.52 -4.14
N THR A 58 6.76 -23.60 -4.37
CA THR A 58 6.00 -23.57 -5.64
C THR A 58 6.97 -23.49 -6.83
N PRO A 59 6.82 -24.36 -7.85
CA PRO A 59 7.70 -24.39 -9.03
C PRO A 59 7.78 -23.04 -9.76
N LYS A 60 8.97 -22.72 -10.27
CA LYS A 60 9.25 -21.41 -10.90
C LYS A 60 8.40 -21.15 -12.14
N ASP A 61 8.12 -22.18 -12.93
CA ASP A 61 7.26 -22.12 -14.11
C ASP A 61 5.80 -21.80 -13.75
N VAL A 62 5.30 -22.34 -12.63
CA VAL A 62 3.98 -22.00 -12.09
C VAL A 62 3.94 -20.54 -11.64
N ILE A 63 4.97 -20.08 -10.91
CA ILE A 63 5.09 -18.67 -10.51
C ILE A 63 5.13 -17.74 -11.73
N ALA A 64 5.94 -18.06 -12.73
CA ALA A 64 6.06 -17.27 -13.95
C ALA A 64 4.73 -17.17 -14.70
N LYS A 65 3.98 -18.28 -14.78
CA LYS A 65 2.65 -18.29 -15.39
C LYS A 65 1.68 -17.41 -14.60
N LEU A 66 1.57 -17.60 -13.29
CA LEU A 66 0.66 -16.81 -12.45
C LEU A 66 0.98 -15.32 -12.51
N ASN A 67 2.26 -14.95 -12.41
CA ASN A 67 2.69 -13.56 -12.49
C ASN A 67 2.31 -12.93 -13.83
N ARG A 68 2.55 -13.62 -14.96
CA ARG A 68 2.19 -13.12 -16.28
C ARG A 68 0.69 -12.84 -16.40
N GLU A 69 -0.16 -13.78 -15.97
CA GLU A 69 -1.61 -13.60 -16.07
C GLU A 69 -2.11 -12.48 -15.14
N ILE A 70 -1.62 -12.43 -13.89
CA ILE A 70 -2.00 -11.40 -12.91
C ILE A 70 -1.53 -10.02 -13.39
N ASP A 71 -0.28 -9.89 -13.83
CA ASP A 71 0.26 -8.62 -14.32
C ASP A 71 -0.49 -8.15 -15.57
N GLY A 72 -0.84 -9.07 -16.48
CA GLY A 72 -1.71 -8.78 -17.62
C GLY A 72 -3.06 -8.18 -17.20
N ILE A 73 -3.74 -8.81 -16.23
CA ILE A 73 -5.03 -8.33 -15.70
C ILE A 73 -4.90 -6.94 -15.05
N LEU A 74 -3.80 -6.66 -14.34
CA LEU A 74 -3.55 -5.33 -13.73
C LEU A 74 -3.31 -4.22 -14.76
N HIS A 75 -2.99 -4.57 -16.01
CA HIS A 75 -2.87 -3.63 -17.13
C HIS A 75 -4.18 -3.43 -17.89
N GLU A 76 -5.21 -4.26 -17.66
CA GLU A 76 -6.52 -4.06 -18.27
C GLU A 76 -7.17 -2.77 -17.77
N LYS A 77 -7.68 -1.96 -18.71
CA LYS A 77 -8.26 -0.64 -18.41
C LYS A 77 -9.40 -0.72 -17.39
N GLU A 78 -10.28 -1.70 -17.54
CA GLU A 78 -11.43 -1.87 -16.63
C GLU A 78 -10.98 -2.24 -15.21
N THR A 79 -10.06 -3.20 -15.10
CA THR A 79 -9.51 -3.61 -13.80
C THR A 79 -8.78 -2.47 -13.11
N ARG A 80 -7.92 -1.74 -13.83
CA ARG A 80 -7.22 -0.57 -13.29
C ARG A 80 -8.21 0.50 -12.84
N ALA A 81 -9.25 0.79 -13.63
CA ALA A 81 -10.27 1.78 -13.26
C ALA A 81 -11.00 1.38 -11.97
N LYS A 82 -11.44 0.13 -11.85
CA LYS A 82 -12.11 -0.37 -10.62
C LYS A 82 -11.20 -0.31 -9.39
N LEU A 83 -9.94 -0.72 -9.54
CA LEU A 83 -8.97 -0.65 -8.44
C LEU A 83 -8.71 0.80 -8.02
N THR A 84 -8.57 1.72 -8.97
CA THR A 84 -8.41 3.15 -8.69
C THR A 84 -9.66 3.75 -8.04
N GLU A 85 -10.87 3.35 -8.45
CA GLU A 85 -12.13 3.77 -7.78
C GLU A 85 -12.17 3.31 -6.32
N MET A 86 -11.55 2.17 -6.00
CA MET A 86 -11.38 1.69 -4.63
C MET A 86 -10.20 2.35 -3.87
N GLY A 87 -9.49 3.30 -4.49
CA GLY A 87 -8.31 3.97 -3.91
C GLY A 87 -7.01 3.15 -3.99
N LEU A 88 -7.01 2.05 -4.76
CA LEU A 88 -5.84 1.18 -4.96
C LEU A 88 -5.05 1.61 -6.21
N GLU A 89 -3.73 1.53 -6.10
CA GLU A 89 -2.80 1.78 -7.20
C GLU A 89 -2.19 0.45 -7.63
N PRO A 90 -2.55 -0.08 -8.83
CA PRO A 90 -2.01 -1.34 -9.30
C PRO A 90 -0.53 -1.19 -9.67
N ALA A 91 0.34 -1.79 -8.85
CA ALA A 91 1.79 -1.75 -9.03
C ALA A 91 2.31 -2.74 -10.09
N GLY A 92 1.79 -3.96 -10.11
CA GLY A 92 2.27 -5.04 -10.99
C GLY A 92 3.74 -5.40 -10.76
N GLY A 93 4.40 -5.90 -11.79
CA GLY A 93 5.85 -6.15 -11.81
C GLY A 93 6.27 -7.60 -11.59
N SER A 94 7.58 -7.82 -11.41
CA SER A 94 8.16 -9.17 -11.35
C SER A 94 8.07 -9.82 -9.96
N PRO A 95 8.08 -11.17 -9.87
CA PRO A 95 8.14 -11.88 -8.60
C PRO A 95 9.36 -11.49 -7.73
N GLU A 96 10.50 -11.19 -8.36
CA GLU A 96 11.72 -10.76 -7.69
C GLU A 96 11.58 -9.35 -7.10
N SER A 97 10.88 -8.47 -7.80
CA SER A 97 10.58 -7.11 -7.34
C SER A 97 9.69 -7.16 -6.10
N LEU A 98 8.64 -7.97 -6.13
CA LEU A 98 7.79 -8.20 -4.97
C LEU A 98 8.56 -8.83 -3.80
N SER A 99 9.42 -9.82 -4.07
CA SER A 99 10.25 -10.45 -3.03
C SER A 99 11.18 -9.45 -2.34
N THR A 100 11.76 -8.53 -3.10
CA THR A 100 12.62 -7.46 -2.58
C THR A 100 11.82 -6.48 -1.74
N PHE A 101 10.64 -6.08 -2.23
CA PHE A 101 9.74 -5.19 -1.50
C PHE A 101 9.31 -5.77 -0.15
N ILE A 102 8.89 -7.04 -0.10
CA ILE A 102 8.51 -7.73 1.15
C ILE A 102 9.67 -7.74 2.15
N LYS A 103 10.90 -8.03 1.70
CA LYS A 103 12.09 -8.01 2.57
C LYS A 103 12.34 -6.62 3.18
N ASN A 104 12.22 -5.57 2.37
CA ASN A 104 12.42 -4.19 2.82
C ASN A 104 11.34 -3.77 3.81
N GLU A 105 10.07 -4.06 3.52
CA GLU A 105 8.95 -3.76 4.43
C GLU A 105 9.08 -4.52 5.73
N THR A 106 9.43 -5.81 5.68
CA THR A 106 9.67 -6.62 6.89
C THR A 106 10.78 -6.01 7.75
N GLY A 107 11.89 -5.59 7.13
CA GLY A 107 12.99 -4.93 7.84
C GLY A 107 12.58 -3.60 8.47
N LYS A 108 11.83 -2.77 7.72
CA LYS A 108 11.28 -1.50 8.20
C LYS A 108 10.37 -1.70 9.41
N TRP A 109 9.39 -2.60 9.31
CA TRP A 109 8.43 -2.85 10.38
C TRP A 109 9.06 -3.51 11.59
N LYS A 110 10.04 -4.42 11.41
CA LYS A 110 10.82 -4.96 12.52
C LYS A 110 11.50 -3.85 13.32
N LYS A 111 12.17 -2.91 12.63
CA LYS A 111 12.82 -1.77 13.31
C LYS A 111 11.81 -0.94 14.11
N VAL A 112 10.65 -0.63 13.51
CA VAL A 112 9.59 0.12 14.21
C VAL A 112 9.12 -0.61 15.47
N VAL A 113 8.86 -1.91 15.36
CA VAL A 113 8.42 -2.74 16.51
C VAL A 113 9.46 -2.77 17.61
N ASP A 114 10.73 -3.00 17.26
CA ASP A 114 11.83 -3.07 18.21
C ASP A 114 12.06 -1.71 18.90
N ASP A 115 12.13 -0.61 18.13
CA ASP A 115 12.37 0.74 18.65
C ASP A 115 11.22 1.22 19.57
N ALA A 116 9.97 0.84 19.26
CA ALA A 116 8.79 1.21 20.03
C ALA A 116 8.46 0.24 21.18
N GLY A 117 9.21 -0.85 21.31
CA GLY A 117 8.97 -1.87 22.35
C GLY A 117 7.61 -2.57 22.22
N ILE A 118 7.07 -2.65 21.00
CA ILE A 118 5.74 -3.23 20.74
C ILE A 118 5.82 -4.76 20.92
N LYS A 119 4.88 -5.32 21.67
CA LYS A 119 4.72 -6.76 21.85
C LYS A 119 3.30 -7.15 21.50
N LEU A 120 3.14 -8.31 20.88
CA LEU A 120 1.86 -8.99 20.84
C LEU A 120 1.64 -9.60 22.23
N ASP A 121 0.40 -9.50 22.71
CA ASP A 121 -0.08 -10.05 23.98
C ASP A 121 -0.16 -11.58 23.98
#